data_AF-A0AAD9VC02-F1
#
_entry.id   AF-A0AAD9VC02-F1
#
_cell.length_a   1.000
_cell.length_b   1.000
_cell.length_c   1.000
_cell.angle_alpha   90.00
_cell.angle_beta   90.00
_cell.angle_gamma   90.00
#
_symmetry.space_group_name_H-M   'P 1'
#
loop_
_entity.id
_entity.type
_entity.pdbx_description
1 polymer ?
#
loop_
_entity_poly.entity_id
_entity_poly.type
_entity_poly.pdbx_seq_one_letter_code
_entity_poly.pdbx_strand_id
1 'polypeptide(L)'
;MADSYKQVKVGKLKLKGSEDSSRKRKQKKKKRERDEEEPTDLDALRHGGWRKIDSFSELSGNVALQTFRKSYIEALSSGLFTVGEIREDGGNSPAPVEVFTAVPLSEKKIALKSGYGKFMSVDMMGNVTGRSDAIGPQEQLECIFEEDRVALETYNGCFLSVSDDGQISAPRKTVGEKETFHIRTSATKVKISASSVPEGEEELRNHEVSFVKKFQSFQDRNLRLSEEDTTKLKKARMQGTLHEEMLNRREKMKADRYCK
;
A
#
# COMPACT_ATOMS: atom_id res chain seq x y z
N MET A 1 -46.06 40.89 22.92
CA MET A 1 -44.84 41.41 23.56
C MET A 1 -43.66 40.71 22.90
N ALA A 2 -42.80 41.47 22.23
CA ALA A 2 -41.78 40.97 21.32
C ALA A 2 -40.52 40.51 22.07
N ASP A 3 -40.00 39.34 21.70
CA ASP A 3 -38.80 38.71 22.26
C ASP A 3 -37.53 39.53 21.98
N SER A 4 -37.05 40.19 23.04
CA SER A 4 -35.89 41.08 23.08
C SER A 4 -34.53 40.35 23.13
N TYR A 5 -34.41 39.16 22.51
CA TYR A 5 -33.21 38.33 22.56
C TYR A 5 -32.42 38.22 21.23
N LYS A 6 -32.83 38.94 20.18
CA LYS A 6 -32.14 38.94 18.87
C LYS A 6 -30.93 39.89 18.75
N GLN A 7 -30.42 40.43 19.85
CA GLN A 7 -29.23 41.32 19.85
C GLN A 7 -28.04 40.73 20.60
N VAL A 8 -27.52 39.59 20.15
CA VAL A 8 -26.19 39.13 20.59
C VAL A 8 -25.29 38.98 19.36
N LYS A 9 -24.44 39.98 19.14
CA LYS A 9 -23.37 39.95 18.13
C LYS A 9 -22.32 38.91 18.57
N VAL A 10 -22.27 37.78 17.90
CA VAL A 10 -21.22 36.75 18.05
C VAL A 10 -19.90 37.28 17.45
N GLY A 11 -19.20 38.11 18.22
CA GLY A 11 -17.81 38.47 17.94
C GLY A 11 -16.87 37.37 18.44
N LYS A 12 -15.89 36.96 17.61
CA LYS A 12 -14.84 36.01 18.02
C LYS A 12 -14.09 36.52 19.25
N LEU A 13 -14.02 35.68 20.29
CA LEU A 13 -13.22 35.91 21.50
C LEU A 13 -11.75 36.07 21.10
N LYS A 14 -11.17 37.26 21.33
CA LYS A 14 -9.73 37.49 21.18
C LYS A 14 -9.09 37.49 22.56
N LEU A 15 -8.28 36.48 22.84
CA LEU A 15 -7.43 36.44 24.03
C LEU A 15 -6.33 37.50 23.88
N LYS A 16 -6.42 38.60 24.62
CA LYS A 16 -5.35 39.61 24.70
C LYS A 16 -4.34 39.14 25.74
N GLY A 17 -3.11 38.81 25.34
CA GLY A 17 -2.04 38.54 26.30
C GLY A 17 -0.91 37.58 25.89
N SER A 18 -0.87 37.03 24.68
CA SER A 18 0.30 36.26 24.22
C SER A 18 0.94 36.92 23.00
N GLU A 19 2.20 37.30 23.14
CA GLU A 19 3.05 37.71 22.01
C GLU A 19 3.23 36.50 21.09
N ASP A 20 2.58 36.51 19.92
CA ASP A 20 2.74 35.49 18.88
C ASP A 20 4.11 35.65 18.19
N SER A 21 5.17 35.24 18.87
CA SER A 21 6.44 34.90 18.22
C SER A 21 6.35 33.50 17.62
N SER A 22 6.00 33.40 16.35
CA SER A 22 6.67 32.48 15.42
C SER A 22 6.00 32.51 14.04
N ARG A 23 6.75 33.04 13.07
CA ARG A 23 6.53 32.75 11.65
C ARG A 23 6.65 31.23 11.44
N LYS A 24 5.53 30.50 11.52
CA LYS A 24 5.46 29.12 11.03
C LYS A 24 5.67 29.16 9.52
N ARG A 25 6.90 28.85 9.08
CA ARG A 25 7.21 28.51 7.69
C ARG A 25 6.23 27.42 7.25
N LYS A 26 5.28 27.78 6.38
CA LYS A 26 4.49 26.79 5.65
C LYS A 26 5.47 25.99 4.78
N GLN A 27 5.84 24.80 5.23
CA GLN A 27 6.38 23.79 4.33
C GLN A 27 5.29 23.52 3.30
N LYS A 28 5.51 24.01 2.08
CA LYS A 28 4.73 23.63 0.91
C LYS A 28 4.99 22.12 0.76
N LYS A 29 4.07 21.28 1.26
CA LYS A 29 4.08 19.84 0.97
C LYS A 29 4.10 19.76 -0.56
N LYS A 30 5.24 19.34 -1.10
CA LYS A 30 5.39 19.00 -2.52
C LYS A 30 4.41 17.86 -2.72
N LYS A 31 3.24 18.18 -3.26
CA LYS A 31 2.24 17.21 -3.71
C LYS A 31 3.03 16.34 -4.70
N ARG A 32 3.34 15.10 -4.32
CA ARG A 32 3.84 14.12 -5.29
C ARG A 32 2.75 14.08 -6.36
N GLU A 33 3.06 14.60 -7.54
CA GLU A 33 2.29 14.28 -8.73
C GLU A 33 2.36 12.76 -8.82
N ARG A 34 1.18 12.17 -8.63
CA ARG A 34 0.96 10.77 -8.89
C ARG A 34 0.95 10.71 -10.40
N ASP A 35 2.01 10.17 -11.00
CA ASP A 35 2.00 9.83 -12.41
C ASP A 35 0.84 8.84 -12.60
N GLU A 36 -0.27 9.35 -13.11
CA GLU A 36 -1.40 8.56 -13.58
C GLU A 36 -0.93 7.92 -14.88
N GLU A 37 -0.13 6.85 -14.77
CA GLU A 37 0.05 5.93 -15.89
C GLU A 37 -1.33 5.38 -16.22
N GLU A 38 -1.86 5.78 -17.38
CA GLU A 38 -3.15 5.33 -17.85
C GLU A 38 -3.20 3.79 -17.83
N PRO A 39 -4.21 3.17 -17.21
CA PRO A 39 -4.38 1.74 -17.32
C PRO A 39 -4.76 1.42 -18.76
N THR A 40 -3.80 0.98 -19.58
CA THR A 40 -4.06 0.34 -20.89
C THR A 40 -4.87 -0.94 -20.77
N ASP A 41 -5.17 -1.38 -19.54
CA ASP A 41 -5.97 -2.56 -19.28
C ASP A 41 -7.47 -2.22 -19.31
N LEU A 42 -8.10 -2.61 -20.43
CA LEU A 42 -9.54 -2.48 -20.65
C LEU A 42 -10.37 -3.21 -19.59
N ASP A 43 -9.82 -4.27 -18.96
CA ASP A 43 -10.49 -5.01 -17.89
C ASP A 43 -10.48 -4.21 -16.58
N ALA A 44 -9.35 -3.61 -16.22
CA ALA A 44 -9.28 -2.74 -15.05
C ALA A 44 -10.27 -1.56 -15.17
N LEU A 45 -10.42 -0.97 -16.36
CA LEU A 45 -11.39 0.10 -16.60
C LEU A 45 -12.83 -0.39 -16.45
N ARG A 46 -13.16 -1.59 -16.97
CA ARG A 46 -14.48 -2.23 -16.80
C ARG A 46 -14.84 -2.54 -15.35
N HIS A 47 -13.84 -2.65 -14.48
CA HIS A 47 -14.01 -2.94 -13.07
C HIS A 47 -13.76 -1.70 -12.18
N GLY A 48 -13.84 -0.49 -12.74
CA GLY A 48 -13.71 0.76 -12.00
C GLY A 48 -12.31 1.01 -11.45
N GLY A 49 -11.27 0.62 -12.20
CA GLY A 49 -9.86 0.77 -11.84
C GLY A 49 -9.27 -0.40 -11.03
N TRP A 50 -10.03 -1.48 -10.85
CA TRP A 50 -9.59 -2.68 -10.13
C TRP A 50 -8.94 -3.69 -11.08
N ARG A 51 -7.61 -3.75 -11.04
CA ARG A 51 -6.80 -4.65 -11.87
C ARG A 51 -6.67 -6.03 -11.23
N LYS A 52 -6.47 -7.06 -12.03
CA LYS A 52 -6.12 -8.40 -11.54
C LYS A 52 -4.69 -8.44 -10.98
N ILE A 53 -4.46 -9.39 -10.09
CA ILE A 53 -3.17 -9.65 -9.46
C ILE A 53 -2.58 -10.94 -10.00
N ASP A 54 -1.37 -10.87 -10.55
CA ASP A 54 -0.65 -12.03 -11.11
C ASP A 54 0.39 -12.59 -10.13
N SER A 55 0.68 -11.88 -9.04
CA SER A 55 1.78 -12.21 -8.13
C SER A 55 1.46 -11.93 -6.67
N PHE A 56 1.86 -12.83 -5.79
CA PHE A 56 1.64 -12.72 -4.34
C PHE A 56 2.22 -11.42 -3.75
N SER A 57 3.33 -10.91 -4.28
CA SER A 57 3.96 -9.66 -3.82
C SER A 57 3.04 -8.44 -3.89
N GLU A 58 2.03 -8.47 -4.76
CA GLU A 58 1.06 -7.39 -4.94
C GLU A 58 -0.22 -7.60 -4.10
N LEU A 59 -0.33 -8.73 -3.41
CA LEU A 59 -1.46 -9.13 -2.57
C LEU A 59 -1.39 -8.46 -1.19
N SER A 60 -1.38 -7.14 -1.18
CA SER A 60 -1.29 -6.32 0.03
C SER A 60 -2.19 -5.10 -0.05
N GLY A 61 -2.90 -4.81 1.04
CA GLY A 61 -3.81 -3.69 1.11
C GLY A 61 -5.20 -4.04 0.59
N ASN A 62 -5.86 -3.10 -0.09
CA ASN A 62 -7.26 -3.26 -0.47
C ASN A 62 -7.40 -4.18 -1.69
N VAL A 63 -8.12 -5.28 -1.49
CA VAL A 63 -8.38 -6.32 -2.49
C VAL A 63 -9.88 -6.61 -2.57
N ALA A 64 -10.34 -7.05 -3.73
CA ALA A 64 -11.68 -7.56 -3.96
C ALA A 64 -11.59 -8.98 -4.53
N LEU A 65 -12.43 -9.88 -4.03
CA LEU A 65 -12.47 -11.27 -4.47
C LEU A 65 -13.60 -11.45 -5.47
N GLN A 66 -13.24 -11.66 -6.74
CA GLN A 66 -14.19 -11.96 -7.80
C GLN A 66 -14.39 -13.46 -7.93
N THR A 67 -15.64 -13.89 -7.93
CA THR A 67 -16.06 -15.29 -8.12
C THR A 67 -16.07 -15.67 -9.61
N PHE A 68 -16.23 -16.96 -9.91
CA PHE A 68 -16.40 -17.48 -11.26
C PHE A 68 -17.57 -16.84 -12.05
N ARG A 69 -18.59 -16.32 -11.35
CA ARG A 69 -19.75 -15.62 -11.95
C ARG A 69 -19.49 -14.14 -12.24
N LYS A 70 -18.26 -13.66 -12.08
CA LYS A 70 -17.88 -12.23 -12.16
C LYS A 70 -18.47 -11.32 -11.07
N SER A 71 -19.28 -11.87 -10.16
CA SER A 71 -19.70 -11.22 -8.90
C SER A 71 -18.57 -11.14 -7.90
N TYR A 72 -18.68 -10.22 -6.93
CA TYR A 72 -17.74 -10.11 -5.82
C TYR A 72 -18.28 -10.73 -4.54
N ILE A 73 -17.39 -11.09 -3.62
CA ILE A 73 -17.77 -11.50 -2.27
C ILE A 73 -18.12 -10.24 -1.46
N GLU A 74 -19.29 -10.24 -0.83
CA GLU A 74 -19.77 -9.21 0.07
C GLU A 74 -19.71 -9.68 1.53
N ALA A 75 -19.24 -8.82 2.42
CA ALA A 75 -19.36 -9.02 3.85
C ALA A 75 -20.70 -8.47 4.36
N LEU A 76 -21.41 -9.26 5.17
CA LEU A 76 -22.63 -8.83 5.85
C LEU A 76 -22.31 -8.36 7.27
N SER A 77 -23.12 -7.43 7.79
CA SER A 77 -23.00 -6.92 9.17
C SER A 77 -23.20 -8.00 10.25
N SER A 78 -23.85 -9.12 9.91
CA SER A 78 -24.03 -10.29 10.77
C SER A 78 -22.74 -11.11 10.98
N GLY A 79 -21.67 -10.76 10.25
CA GLY A 79 -20.43 -11.54 10.21
C GLY A 79 -20.53 -12.79 9.35
N LEU A 80 -21.46 -12.83 8.40
CA LEU A 80 -21.51 -13.83 7.33
C LEU A 80 -21.01 -13.21 6.02
N PHE A 81 -20.67 -14.06 5.06
CA PHE A 81 -20.29 -13.61 3.72
C PHE A 81 -21.27 -14.15 2.70
N THR A 82 -21.57 -13.32 1.71
CA THR A 82 -22.40 -13.70 0.57
C THR A 82 -21.77 -13.24 -0.72
N VAL A 83 -22.36 -13.59 -1.85
CA VAL A 83 -21.93 -13.11 -3.17
C VAL A 83 -22.83 -11.95 -3.56
N GLY A 84 -22.21 -10.81 -3.85
CA GLY A 84 -22.89 -9.62 -4.33
C GLY A 84 -23.51 -9.82 -5.71
N GLU A 85 -24.49 -8.98 -6.02
CA GLU A 85 -25.14 -8.98 -7.32
C GLU A 85 -24.17 -8.47 -8.41
N ILE A 86 -24.35 -8.99 -9.63
CA ILE A 86 -23.60 -8.49 -10.79
C ILE A 86 -24.12 -7.09 -11.10
N ARG A 87 -23.24 -6.09 -11.07
CA ARG A 87 -23.59 -4.72 -11.45
C ARG A 87 -23.38 -4.55 -12.95
N GLU A 88 -24.47 -4.31 -13.68
CA GLU A 88 -24.45 -4.10 -15.15
C GLU A 88 -24.20 -2.64 -15.56
N ASP A 89 -24.00 -1.73 -14.59
CA ASP A 89 -23.95 -0.27 -14.76
C ASP A 89 -22.65 0.26 -15.40
N GLY A 90 -22.09 -0.44 -16.40
CA GLY A 90 -20.95 0.00 -17.21
C GLY A 90 -19.59 -0.06 -16.52
N GLY A 91 -19.54 -0.24 -15.20
CA GLY A 91 -18.34 -0.53 -14.43
C GLY A 91 -18.67 -1.48 -13.28
N ASN A 92 -18.28 -2.75 -13.39
CA ASN A 92 -18.44 -3.73 -12.30
C ASN A 92 -17.37 -3.49 -11.23
N SER A 93 -17.45 -2.31 -10.60
CA SER A 93 -16.58 -1.89 -9.51
C SER A 93 -17.06 -2.52 -8.21
N PRO A 94 -16.16 -3.06 -7.39
CA PRO A 94 -16.52 -3.62 -6.10
C PRO A 94 -17.06 -2.53 -5.17
N ALA A 95 -18.18 -2.81 -4.52
CA ALA A 95 -18.77 -1.95 -3.52
C ALA A 95 -17.89 -1.91 -2.24
N PRO A 96 -18.02 -0.89 -1.39
CA PRO A 96 -17.23 -0.80 -0.15
C PRO A 96 -17.34 -2.03 0.77
N VAL A 97 -18.49 -2.72 0.75
CA VAL A 97 -18.77 -3.95 1.51
C VAL A 97 -18.13 -5.20 0.88
N GLU A 98 -17.69 -5.10 -0.37
CA GLU A 98 -16.99 -6.15 -1.14
C GLU A 98 -15.47 -5.95 -1.14
N VAL A 99 -15.00 -4.86 -0.53
CA VAL A 99 -13.58 -4.56 -0.39
C VAL A 99 -13.06 -5.17 0.91
N PHE A 100 -12.00 -5.96 0.78
CA PHE A 100 -11.24 -6.56 1.87
C PHE A 100 -9.87 -5.91 1.98
N THR A 101 -9.26 -5.96 3.15
CA THR A 101 -7.84 -5.67 3.33
C THR A 101 -7.10 -6.99 3.46
N ALA A 102 -6.27 -7.32 2.46
CA ALA A 102 -5.32 -8.42 2.52
C ALA A 102 -4.10 -8.01 3.34
N VAL A 103 -3.83 -8.80 4.37
CA VAL A 103 -2.63 -8.69 5.19
C VAL A 103 -1.75 -9.90 4.87
N PRO A 104 -0.59 -9.73 4.22
CA PRO A 104 0.33 -10.84 4.00
C PRO A 104 0.97 -11.25 5.32
N LEU A 105 0.91 -12.54 5.66
CA LEU A 105 1.56 -13.11 6.85
C LEU A 105 2.87 -13.81 6.51
N SER A 106 2.91 -14.48 5.37
CA SER A 106 4.05 -15.27 4.89
C SER A 106 4.14 -15.15 3.36
N GLU A 107 5.00 -15.92 2.71
CA GLU A 107 5.18 -15.91 1.24
C GLU A 107 3.96 -16.41 0.47
N LYS A 108 3.10 -17.22 1.10
CA LYS A 108 1.87 -17.78 0.49
C LYS A 108 0.62 -17.56 1.32
N LYS A 109 0.75 -17.14 2.58
CA LYS A 109 -0.37 -17.00 3.52
C LYS A 109 -0.79 -15.56 3.70
N ILE A 110 -2.09 -15.32 3.66
CA ILE A 110 -2.73 -14.04 3.92
C ILE A 110 -3.81 -14.17 4.98
N ALA A 111 -4.19 -13.04 5.56
CA ALA A 111 -5.44 -12.88 6.28
C ALA A 111 -6.27 -11.81 5.58
N LEU A 112 -7.57 -12.05 5.47
CA LEU A 112 -8.51 -11.13 4.84
C LEU A 112 -9.34 -10.43 5.92
N LYS A 113 -9.27 -9.11 5.96
CA LYS A 113 -10.09 -8.27 6.82
C LYS A 113 -11.24 -7.67 6.03
N SER A 114 -12.47 -7.86 6.49
CA SER A 114 -13.67 -7.25 5.90
C SER A 114 -13.72 -5.74 6.15
N GLY A 115 -14.55 -5.03 5.37
CA GLY A 115 -14.83 -3.60 5.58
C GLY A 115 -15.40 -3.25 6.97
N TYR A 116 -15.95 -4.22 7.71
CA TYR A 116 -16.40 -4.07 9.10
C TYR A 116 -15.28 -4.17 10.13
N GLY A 117 -14.04 -4.39 9.68
CA GLY A 117 -12.88 -4.48 10.54
C GLY A 117 -12.69 -5.85 11.20
N LYS A 118 -13.43 -6.88 10.77
CA LYS A 118 -13.29 -8.26 11.26
C LYS A 118 -12.56 -9.13 10.25
N PHE A 119 -11.78 -10.09 10.72
CA PHE A 119 -11.10 -11.07 9.89
C PHE A 119 -12.05 -12.21 9.49
N MET A 120 -11.87 -12.68 8.26
CA MET A 120 -12.49 -13.90 7.76
C MET A 120 -11.85 -15.09 8.44
N SER A 121 -12.64 -15.84 9.19
CA SER A 121 -12.28 -17.08 9.85
C SER A 121 -13.03 -18.25 9.23
N VAL A 122 -12.37 -19.39 9.17
CA VAL A 122 -12.96 -20.65 8.72
C VAL A 122 -12.98 -21.62 9.89
N ASP A 123 -14.09 -22.32 10.08
CA ASP A 123 -14.23 -23.35 11.11
C ASP A 123 -13.83 -24.74 10.56
N MET A 124 -13.66 -25.73 11.44
CA MET A 124 -13.21 -27.07 11.09
C MET A 124 -14.23 -27.78 10.17
N MET A 125 -15.51 -27.43 10.32
CA MET A 125 -16.60 -27.91 9.46
C MET A 125 -16.65 -27.21 8.09
N GLY A 126 -15.78 -26.21 7.85
CA GLY A 126 -15.76 -25.43 6.60
C GLY A 126 -16.73 -24.25 6.58
N ASN A 127 -17.29 -23.85 7.72
CA ASN A 127 -18.13 -22.65 7.80
C ASN A 127 -17.27 -21.39 7.82
N VAL A 128 -17.60 -20.38 7.01
CA VAL A 128 -16.84 -19.12 6.91
C VAL A 128 -17.57 -18.01 7.64
N THR A 129 -16.89 -17.33 8.57
CA THR A 129 -17.48 -16.24 9.36
C THR A 129 -16.52 -15.07 9.49
N GLY A 130 -17.04 -13.85 9.65
CA GLY A 130 -16.30 -12.60 9.73
C GLY A 130 -16.47 -11.93 11.09
N ARG A 131 -16.17 -12.65 12.19
CA ARG A 131 -16.38 -12.13 13.57
C ARG A 131 -15.10 -11.93 14.36
N SER A 132 -13.97 -12.42 13.85
CA SER A 132 -12.70 -12.41 14.57
C SER A 132 -12.02 -11.04 14.53
N ASP A 133 -11.45 -10.59 15.64
CA ASP A 133 -10.69 -9.34 15.73
C ASP A 133 -9.19 -9.54 15.56
N ALA A 134 -8.72 -10.78 15.66
CA ALA A 134 -7.31 -11.15 15.63
C ALA A 134 -7.03 -12.17 14.53
N ILE A 135 -5.80 -12.18 14.06
CA ILE A 135 -5.35 -13.17 13.11
C ILE A 135 -4.85 -14.39 13.88
N GLY A 136 -5.66 -15.44 13.92
CA GLY A 136 -5.31 -16.75 14.45
C GLY A 136 -5.04 -17.76 13.32
N PRO A 137 -5.00 -19.06 13.65
CA PRO A 137 -4.88 -20.12 12.65
C PRO A 137 -6.07 -20.20 11.71
N GLN A 138 -7.29 -19.93 12.21
CA GLN A 138 -8.54 -20.03 11.44
C GLN A 138 -8.71 -18.91 10.41
N GLU A 139 -8.02 -17.79 10.61
CA GLU A 139 -8.03 -16.61 9.74
C GLU A 139 -6.90 -16.62 8.69
N GLN A 140 -6.03 -17.64 8.74
CA GLN A 140 -4.95 -17.81 7.77
C GLN A 140 -5.46 -18.58 6.55
N LEU A 141 -5.30 -17.95 5.39
CA LEU A 141 -5.63 -18.49 4.08
C LEU A 141 -4.37 -18.56 3.24
N GLU A 142 -4.09 -19.72 2.64
CA GLU A 142 -2.99 -19.91 1.71
C GLU A 142 -3.48 -19.67 0.28
N CYS A 143 -2.83 -18.75 -0.44
CA CYS A 143 -3.18 -18.38 -1.80
C CYS A 143 -2.34 -19.20 -2.79
N ILE A 144 -3.02 -19.98 -3.63
CA ILE A 144 -2.40 -20.74 -4.70
C ILE A 144 -2.81 -20.10 -6.02
N PHE A 145 -1.85 -19.47 -6.68
CA PHE A 145 -2.02 -18.85 -7.99
C PHE A 145 -1.79 -19.89 -9.09
N GLU A 146 -2.77 -20.05 -9.96
CA GLU A 146 -2.73 -20.92 -11.14
C GLU A 146 -3.15 -20.09 -12.36
N GLU A 147 -2.17 -19.68 -13.16
CA GLU A 147 -2.34 -18.77 -14.31
C GLU A 147 -3.02 -17.44 -13.92
N ASP A 148 -4.31 -17.29 -14.25
CA ASP A 148 -5.14 -16.10 -14.00
C ASP A 148 -6.13 -16.33 -12.83
N ARG A 149 -6.10 -17.51 -12.20
CA ARG A 149 -7.03 -17.90 -11.13
C ARG A 149 -6.28 -18.10 -9.83
N VAL A 150 -7.00 -17.88 -8.73
CA VAL A 150 -6.50 -18.07 -7.38
C VAL A 150 -7.44 -19.00 -6.63
N ALA A 151 -6.88 -20.05 -6.05
CA ALA A 151 -7.54 -20.89 -5.08
C ALA A 151 -7.07 -20.48 -3.67
N LEU A 152 -8.02 -20.41 -2.73
CA LEU A 152 -7.75 -20.08 -1.34
C LEU A 152 -7.89 -21.32 -0.49
N GLU A 153 -6.77 -21.89 -0.07
CA GLU A 153 -6.72 -22.99 0.87
C GLU A 153 -6.87 -22.45 2.30
N THR A 154 -7.75 -23.08 3.07
CA THR A 154 -8.04 -22.72 4.45
C THR A 154 -7.25 -23.60 5.40
N TYR A 155 -7.20 -23.25 6.69
CA TYR A 155 -6.37 -23.95 7.68
C TYR A 155 -6.65 -25.46 7.83
N ASN A 156 -7.83 -25.94 7.41
CA ASN A 156 -8.23 -27.34 7.48
C ASN A 156 -7.80 -28.16 6.23
N GLY A 157 -7.10 -27.53 5.27
CA GLY A 157 -6.69 -28.14 4.00
C GLY A 157 -7.83 -28.28 2.98
N CYS A 158 -8.93 -27.55 3.17
CA CYS A 158 -10.02 -27.39 2.20
C CYS A 158 -9.94 -26.02 1.52
N PHE A 159 -10.51 -25.92 0.34
CA PHE A 159 -10.58 -24.70 -0.46
C PHE A 159 -11.88 -23.94 -0.22
N LEU A 160 -11.78 -22.61 -0.24
CA LEU A 160 -12.93 -21.73 -0.24
C LEU A 160 -13.79 -21.99 -1.49
N SER A 161 -15.10 -22.12 -1.31
CA SER A 161 -16.07 -22.48 -2.33
C SER A 161 -17.31 -21.59 -2.21
N VAL A 162 -17.89 -21.28 -3.35
CA VAL A 162 -19.13 -20.51 -3.45
C VAL A 162 -20.27 -21.44 -3.85
N SER A 163 -21.28 -21.52 -2.99
CA SER A 163 -22.51 -22.26 -3.27
C SER A 163 -23.40 -21.53 -4.27
N ASP A 164 -24.34 -22.24 -4.90
CA ASP A 164 -25.24 -21.64 -5.88
C ASP A 164 -26.16 -20.58 -5.25
N ASP A 165 -26.47 -20.73 -3.97
CA ASP A 165 -27.24 -19.80 -3.13
C ASP A 165 -26.43 -18.56 -2.70
N GLY A 166 -25.19 -18.42 -3.18
CA GLY A 166 -24.32 -17.28 -2.85
C GLY A 166 -23.72 -17.34 -1.44
N GLN A 167 -23.78 -18.48 -0.76
CA GLN A 167 -23.10 -18.69 0.52
C GLN A 167 -21.66 -19.19 0.33
N ILE A 168 -20.77 -18.77 1.22
CA ILE A 168 -19.34 -19.12 1.18
C ILE A 168 -19.05 -20.17 2.24
N SER A 169 -18.41 -21.25 1.82
CA SER A 169 -18.01 -22.37 2.67
C SER A 169 -16.72 -22.98 2.16
N ALA A 170 -16.04 -23.82 2.95
CA ALA A 170 -14.85 -24.55 2.54
C ALA A 170 -15.00 -26.07 2.75
N PRO A 171 -15.91 -26.75 2.00
CA PRO A 171 -16.19 -28.17 2.21
C PRO A 171 -15.25 -29.11 1.44
N ARG A 172 -14.61 -28.65 0.35
CA ARG A 172 -13.90 -29.51 -0.60
C ARG A 172 -12.39 -29.35 -0.50
N LYS A 173 -11.66 -30.46 -0.67
CA LYS A 173 -10.18 -30.49 -0.75
C LYS A 173 -9.65 -30.41 -2.18
N THR A 174 -10.53 -30.37 -3.17
CA THR A 174 -10.20 -30.31 -4.59
C THR A 174 -10.68 -28.99 -5.16
N VAL A 175 -9.84 -28.33 -5.95
CA VAL A 175 -10.19 -27.11 -6.66
C VAL A 175 -11.06 -27.47 -7.87
N GLY A 176 -12.30 -26.99 -7.90
CA GLY A 176 -13.16 -26.98 -9.08
C GLY A 176 -13.48 -25.56 -9.51
N GLU A 177 -14.43 -25.39 -10.42
CA GLU A 177 -14.80 -24.05 -10.91
C GLU A 177 -15.35 -23.13 -9.81
N LYS A 178 -16.09 -23.71 -8.84
CA LYS A 178 -16.72 -22.97 -7.73
C LYS A 178 -15.71 -22.52 -6.66
N GLU A 179 -14.52 -23.10 -6.68
CA GLU A 179 -13.41 -22.84 -5.75
C GLU A 179 -12.34 -21.92 -6.36
N THR A 180 -12.55 -21.45 -7.59
CA THR A 180 -11.64 -20.51 -8.27
C THR A 180 -12.11 -19.07 -8.16
N PHE A 181 -11.18 -18.17 -7.82
CA PHE A 181 -11.40 -16.74 -7.68
C PHE A 181 -10.42 -15.93 -8.53
N HIS A 182 -10.77 -14.69 -8.85
CA HIS A 182 -9.82 -13.70 -9.35
C HIS A 182 -9.66 -12.63 -8.27
N ILE A 183 -8.41 -12.40 -7.83
CA ILE A 183 -8.15 -11.34 -6.86
C ILE A 183 -7.83 -10.07 -7.62
N ARG A 184 -8.57 -9.00 -7.28
CA ARG A 184 -8.34 -7.67 -7.84
C ARG A 184 -7.83 -6.72 -6.78
N THR A 185 -6.99 -5.78 -7.18
CA THR A 185 -6.48 -4.71 -6.31
C THR A 185 -6.76 -3.34 -6.91
N SER A 186 -7.02 -2.38 -6.02
CA SER A 186 -7.07 -0.95 -6.37
C SER A 186 -5.68 -0.30 -6.33
N ALA A 187 -4.66 -1.02 -5.85
CA ALA A 187 -3.30 -0.51 -5.78
C ALA A 187 -2.71 -0.34 -7.19
N THR A 188 -2.19 0.85 -7.47
CA THR A 188 -1.38 1.14 -8.66
C THR A 188 -0.23 0.13 -8.73
N LYS A 189 0.06 -0.42 -9.92
CA LYS A 189 1.14 -1.40 -10.12
C LYS A 189 2.47 -0.74 -9.79
N VAL A 190 2.93 -0.85 -8.54
CA VAL A 190 4.27 -0.45 -8.18
C VAL A 190 5.16 -1.52 -8.80
N LYS A 191 5.69 -1.25 -9.99
CA LYS A 191 6.87 -1.97 -10.46
C LYS A 191 7.90 -1.75 -9.36
N ILE A 192 8.17 -2.78 -8.55
CA ILE A 192 9.37 -2.82 -7.72
C ILE A 192 10.49 -2.96 -8.75
N SER A 193 10.90 -1.83 -9.29
CA SER A 193 12.17 -1.72 -9.99
C SER A 193 13.23 -1.99 -8.93
N ALA A 194 13.63 -3.26 -8.84
CA ALA A 194 14.98 -3.64 -8.44
C ALA A 194 16.04 -2.94 -9.33
N SER A 195 15.61 -2.20 -10.37
CA SER A 195 16.39 -1.27 -11.18
C SER A 195 16.31 0.20 -10.75
N SER A 196 15.81 0.55 -9.56
CA SER A 196 16.06 1.89 -8.99
C SER A 196 17.48 2.00 -8.40
N VAL A 197 18.47 1.66 -9.24
CA VAL A 197 19.71 2.41 -9.31
C VAL A 197 19.44 3.45 -10.40
N PRO A 198 19.01 4.67 -10.04
CA PRO A 198 18.84 5.70 -11.04
C PRO A 198 20.26 6.01 -11.55
N GLU A 199 20.47 5.71 -12.83
CA GLU A 199 21.70 5.98 -13.60
C GLU A 199 21.85 7.48 -13.88
N GLY A 200 21.50 8.33 -12.90
CA GLY A 200 21.67 9.77 -12.98
C GLY A 200 22.96 10.19 -12.27
N GLU A 201 23.88 10.83 -13.01
CA GLU A 201 24.99 11.58 -12.40
C GLU A 201 24.51 12.62 -11.38
N GLU A 202 23.30 13.15 -11.57
CA GLU A 202 22.67 14.11 -10.68
C GLU A 202 22.36 13.54 -9.29
N GLU A 203 21.98 12.26 -9.17
CA GLU A 203 21.73 11.64 -7.87
C GLU A 203 23.01 11.36 -7.10
N LEU A 204 24.07 10.92 -7.79
CA LEU A 204 25.39 10.74 -7.17
C LEU A 204 25.89 12.05 -6.58
N ARG A 205 25.74 13.14 -7.33
CA ARG A 205 26.13 14.48 -6.90
C ARG A 205 25.22 14.98 -5.76
N ASN A 206 23.92 14.73 -5.82
CA ASN A 206 22.99 15.06 -4.73
C ASN A 206 23.26 14.25 -3.46
N HIS A 207 23.64 12.99 -3.60
CA HIS A 207 24.00 12.12 -2.50
C HIS A 207 25.30 12.60 -1.85
N GLU A 208 26.32 12.96 -2.64
CA GLU A 208 27.56 13.59 -2.19
C GLU A 208 27.29 14.91 -1.46
N VAL A 209 26.45 15.80 -2.03
CA VAL A 209 26.03 17.05 -1.39
C VAL A 209 25.33 16.82 -0.06
N SER A 210 24.38 15.87 0.01
CA SER A 210 23.66 15.55 1.23
C SER A 210 24.58 15.00 2.32
N PHE A 211 25.57 14.20 1.91
CA PHE A 211 26.54 13.57 2.79
C PHE A 211 27.52 14.61 3.34
N VAL A 212 28.12 15.45 2.47
CA VAL A 212 29.02 16.53 2.88
C VAL A 212 28.32 17.55 3.79
N LYS A 213 27.04 17.86 3.50
CA LYS A 213 26.22 18.76 4.32
C LYS A 213 26.01 18.27 5.75
N LYS A 214 26.05 16.96 5.98
CA LYS A 214 25.89 16.38 7.33
C LYS A 214 27.13 16.62 8.21
N PHE A 215 28.31 16.81 7.61
CA PHE A 215 29.58 16.75 8.35
C PHE A 215 30.47 18.00 8.21
N GLN A 216 30.25 18.88 7.22
CA GLN A 216 30.91 20.19 7.18
C GLN A 216 30.22 21.19 8.13
N SER A 217 31.02 21.92 8.91
CA SER A 217 30.52 23.01 9.77
C SER A 217 30.32 24.30 8.98
N PHE A 218 29.09 24.83 8.98
CA PHE A 218 28.63 25.99 8.20
C PHE A 218 28.97 27.36 8.81
N GLN A 219 30.19 27.59 9.28
CA GLN A 219 30.56 28.93 9.77
C GLN A 219 30.52 29.97 8.64
N ASP A 220 30.92 29.59 7.41
CA ASP A 220 31.03 30.50 6.27
C ASP A 220 29.86 30.44 5.26
N ARG A 221 28.75 29.74 5.57
CA ARG A 221 27.60 29.48 4.67
C ARG A 221 27.92 28.85 3.30
N ASN A 222 29.18 28.59 2.97
CA ASN A 222 29.62 28.02 1.70
C ASN A 222 29.86 26.51 1.83
N LEU A 223 29.20 25.73 0.98
CA LEU A 223 29.42 24.28 0.86
C LEU A 223 30.64 24.04 -0.03
N ARG A 224 31.66 23.34 0.49
CA ARG A 224 32.83 22.95 -0.32
C ARG A 224 32.65 21.51 -0.76
N LEU A 225 32.45 21.31 -2.06
CA LEU A 225 32.42 19.99 -2.69
C LEU A 225 33.80 19.67 -3.27
N SER A 226 34.13 18.39 -3.39
CA SER A 226 35.36 17.98 -4.06
C SER A 226 35.26 18.25 -5.57
N GLU A 227 36.33 18.76 -6.16
CA GLU A 227 36.45 18.99 -7.60
C GLU A 227 36.78 17.69 -8.39
N GLU A 228 36.92 16.53 -7.73
CA GLU A 228 37.25 15.26 -8.38
C GLU A 228 36.07 14.66 -9.18
N ASP A 229 36.35 14.16 -10.39
CA ASP A 229 35.39 13.54 -11.32
C ASP A 229 34.56 12.39 -10.71
N THR A 230 33.25 12.34 -10.96
CA THR A 230 32.32 11.33 -10.41
C THR A 230 32.56 9.90 -10.92
N THR A 231 33.52 9.69 -11.81
CA THR A 231 33.84 8.38 -12.42
C THR A 231 34.27 7.32 -11.41
N LYS A 232 35.03 7.71 -10.37
CA LYS A 232 35.41 6.80 -9.26
C LYS A 232 34.21 6.39 -8.41
N LEU A 233 33.29 7.33 -8.13
CA LEU A 233 32.06 7.05 -7.39
C LEU A 233 31.13 6.12 -8.16
N LYS A 234 31.07 6.22 -9.49
CA LYS A 234 30.33 5.27 -10.33
C LYS A 234 30.89 3.85 -10.21
N LYS A 235 32.21 3.68 -10.29
CA LYS A 235 32.86 2.36 -10.12
C LYS A 235 32.63 1.79 -8.72
N ALA A 236 32.76 2.62 -7.69
CA ALA A 236 32.53 2.22 -6.31
C ALA A 236 31.06 1.87 -6.02
N ARG A 237 30.11 2.53 -6.69
CA ARG A 237 28.68 2.15 -6.62
C ARG A 237 28.44 0.75 -7.18
N MET A 238 29.06 0.41 -8.31
CA MET A 238 28.94 -0.92 -8.91
C MET A 238 29.61 -2.01 -8.06
N GLN A 239 30.67 -1.66 -7.33
CA GLN A 239 31.42 -2.58 -6.47
C GLN A 239 30.88 -2.64 -5.03
N GLY A 240 29.89 -1.82 -4.67
CA GLY A 240 29.32 -1.74 -3.32
C GLY A 240 30.14 -0.92 -2.30
N THR A 241 31.28 -0.35 -2.70
CA THR A 241 32.21 0.41 -1.85
C THR A 241 31.98 1.94 -1.90
N LEU A 242 30.80 2.39 -2.32
CA LEU A 242 30.48 3.82 -2.52
C LEU A 242 30.75 4.69 -1.29
N HIS A 243 30.43 4.19 -0.08
CA HIS A 243 30.56 4.96 1.14
C HIS A 243 32.02 5.17 1.56
N GLU A 244 32.89 4.20 1.26
CA GLU A 244 34.33 4.28 1.53
C GLU A 244 34.99 5.30 0.61
N GLU A 245 34.68 5.28 -0.69
CA GLU A 245 35.20 6.27 -1.63
C GLU A 245 34.70 7.70 -1.35
N MET A 246 33.45 7.85 -0.90
CA MET A 246 32.95 9.17 -0.45
C MET A 246 33.65 9.65 0.83
N LEU A 247 34.08 8.74 1.70
CA LEU A 247 34.85 9.07 2.90
C LEU A 247 36.29 9.49 2.54
N ASN A 248 36.94 8.77 1.61
CA ASN A 248 38.26 9.12 1.07
C ASN A 248 38.26 10.52 0.41
N ARG A 249 37.19 10.88 -0.31
CA ARG A 249 37.01 12.24 -0.86
C ARG A 249 36.90 13.30 0.22
N ARG A 250 36.21 13.00 1.31
CA ARG A 250 36.02 13.93 2.44
C ARG A 250 37.31 14.10 3.25
N GLU A 251 38.08 13.04 3.46
CA GLU A 251 39.39 13.10 4.14
C GLU A 251 40.37 14.03 3.40
N LYS A 252 40.38 13.97 2.06
CA LYS A 252 41.19 14.90 1.24
C LYS A 252 40.76 16.36 1.39
N MET A 253 39.52 16.63 1.78
CA MET A 253 39.01 17.98 1.98
C MET A 253 39.37 18.49 3.38
N LYS A 254 40.21 19.52 3.46
CA LYS A 254 40.58 20.22 4.72
C LYS A 254 39.42 20.92 5.46
N ALA A 255 38.20 20.83 4.92
CA ALA A 255 37.00 21.47 5.44
C ALA A 255 36.21 20.59 6.42
N ASP A 256 36.51 19.28 6.48
CA ASP A 256 35.84 18.35 7.38
C ASP A 256 36.69 18.13 8.64
N ARG A 257 36.17 18.55 9.79
CA ARG A 257 36.88 18.44 11.08
C ARG A 257 36.85 17.01 11.64
N TYR A 258 35.94 16.17 11.16
CA TYR A 258 35.68 14.82 11.66
C TYR A 258 36.27 13.72 10.77
N CYS A 259 36.80 14.08 9.60
CA CYS A 259 37.53 13.19 8.70
C CYS A 259 39.01 13.61 8.73
N LYS A 260 39.80 12.95 9.59
CA LYS A 260 41.25 13.09 9.70
C LYS A 260 41.88 11.73 9.95
#